data_AF-A0A524MSQ2-F1
#
_entry.id   AF-A0A524MSQ2-F1
#
_cell.length_a   1.000
_cell.length_b   1.000
_cell.length_c   1.000
_cell.angle_alpha   90.00
_cell.angle_beta   90.00
_cell.angle_gamma   90.00
#
_symmetry.space_group_name_H-M   'P 1'
#
loop_
_entity.id
_entity.type
_entity.pdbx_description
1 polymer ?
#
loop_
_entity_poly.entity_id
_entity_poly.type
_entity_poly.pdbx_seq_one_letter_code
_entity_poly.pdbx_strand_id
1 'polypeptide(L)'
;MSRLLSNKDEDDLTKRFGASSLRVRDTLHCNSAAKFWTALIDEIMEDYPGCDSLTLSAPGSDPITKELLYPQKAFERDSEELADVDLAEFFKQVTAELELYGPPSSVVISLFSGLEQIILQELPPESVDADIFMYLFGWLLEWSEIPEPMWNNEFLSGRIVGGDDARMLHYEAAIAFRNEHLSEGLYRRTVSLQFKRKQGQRKAETTA
;
A
#
# COMPACT_ATOMS: atom_id res chain seq x y z
N MET A 1 8.01 -11.02 6.29
CA MET A 1 6.64 -10.77 5.84
C MET A 1 6.31 -12.00 5.03
N SER A 2 5.18 -12.65 5.29
CA SER A 2 4.70 -13.76 4.45
C SER A 2 4.49 -13.25 3.02
N ARG A 3 4.58 -14.16 2.06
CA ARG A 3 4.30 -13.88 0.65
C ARG A 3 2.82 -13.57 0.48
N LEU A 4 2.49 -12.50 -0.26
CA LEU A 4 1.13 -12.00 -0.46
C LEU A 4 0.44 -12.63 -1.67
N LEU A 5 1.21 -13.09 -2.66
CA LEU A 5 0.73 -13.52 -3.97
C LEU A 5 0.96 -15.01 -4.22
N SER A 6 2.08 -15.55 -3.73
CA SER A 6 2.43 -16.94 -3.97
C SER A 6 2.19 -17.83 -2.74
N ASN A 7 1.54 -18.97 -2.95
CA ASN A 7 1.47 -20.08 -1.97
C ASN A 7 2.74 -20.94 -1.95
N LYS A 8 3.87 -20.48 -2.52
CA LYS A 8 5.12 -21.23 -2.45
C LYS A 8 5.53 -21.32 -0.99
N ASP A 9 5.82 -22.54 -0.54
CA ASP A 9 6.19 -22.85 0.84
C ASP A 9 7.23 -21.85 1.38
N GLU A 10 7.12 -21.50 2.66
CA GLU A 10 8.02 -20.61 3.41
C GLU A 10 9.47 -21.16 3.54
N ASP A 11 9.89 -22.05 2.63
CA ASP A 11 11.10 -22.86 2.70
C ASP A 11 12.40 -22.08 2.48
N ASP A 12 12.33 -20.80 2.10
CA ASP A 12 13.51 -19.94 1.99
C ASP A 12 13.45 -18.74 2.94
N LEU A 13 13.49 -19.04 4.25
CA LEU A 13 13.61 -18.07 5.36
C LEU A 13 14.83 -17.13 5.23
N THR A 14 15.75 -17.39 4.29
CA THR A 14 16.92 -16.55 4.04
C THR A 14 16.60 -15.31 3.19
N LYS A 15 15.54 -15.36 2.37
CA LYS A 15 15.13 -14.23 1.52
C LYS A 15 14.27 -13.24 2.30
N ARG A 16 14.84 -12.07 2.56
CA ARG A 16 14.15 -10.96 3.22
C ARG A 16 13.48 -10.06 2.19
N PHE A 17 12.16 -10.19 2.05
CA PHE A 17 11.32 -9.24 1.31
C PHE A 17 10.92 -8.05 2.15
N GLY A 18 10.84 -6.90 1.50
CA GLY A 18 10.44 -5.64 2.11
C GLY A 18 11.55 -4.95 2.89
N ALA A 19 11.57 -3.63 2.77
CA ALA A 19 12.46 -2.75 3.50
C ALA A 19 11.90 -2.54 4.91
N SER A 20 12.75 -2.67 5.93
CA SER A 20 12.39 -2.22 7.28
C SER A 20 12.27 -0.69 7.36
N SER A 21 12.95 0.00 6.46
CA SER A 21 12.93 1.44 6.31
C SER A 21 13.19 1.81 4.86
N LEU A 22 12.45 2.77 4.32
CA LEU A 22 12.62 3.27 2.97
C LEU A 22 12.99 4.75 3.03
N ARG A 23 14.12 5.11 2.45
CA ARG A 23 14.51 6.51 2.26
C ARG A 23 13.87 7.02 0.98
N VAL A 24 12.91 7.92 1.10
CA VAL A 24 12.31 8.61 -0.05
C VAL A 24 12.79 10.06 0.02
N ARG A 25 13.47 10.52 -1.03
CA ARG A 25 14.21 11.79 -1.03
C ARG A 25 15.23 11.79 0.12
N ASP A 26 15.16 12.76 1.03
CA ASP A 26 16.05 12.87 2.19
C ASP A 26 15.43 12.34 3.50
N THR A 27 14.20 11.85 3.44
CA THR A 27 13.45 11.41 4.63
C THR A 27 13.45 9.89 4.74
N LEU A 28 13.77 9.37 5.93
CA LEU A 28 13.68 7.95 6.23
C LEU A 28 12.28 7.62 6.77
N HIS A 29 11.60 6.69 6.12
CA HIS A 29 10.28 6.21 6.52
C HIS A 29 10.37 4.79 7.08
N CYS A 30 9.94 4.59 8.32
CA CYS A 30 9.93 3.30 9.02
C CYS A 30 8.51 2.80 9.30
N ASN A 31 7.60 3.01 8.35
CA ASN A 31 6.18 2.68 8.49
C ASN A 31 5.80 1.39 7.73
N SER A 32 4.59 0.89 7.98
CA SER A 32 4.08 -0.33 7.33
C SER A 32 3.98 -0.19 5.82
N ALA A 33 3.70 1.01 5.29
CA ALA A 33 3.67 1.25 3.85
C ALA A 33 5.04 1.02 3.19
N ALA A 34 6.13 1.44 3.83
CA ALA A 34 7.49 1.26 3.31
C ALA A 34 7.79 -0.23 3.13
N LYS A 35 7.45 -1.02 4.15
CA LYS A 35 7.60 -2.47 4.13
C LYS A 35 6.68 -3.14 3.11
N PHE A 36 5.40 -2.77 3.08
CA PHE A 36 4.40 -3.35 2.18
C PHE A 36 4.77 -3.15 0.72
N TRP A 37 4.98 -1.90 0.28
CA TRP A 37 5.20 -1.60 -1.13
C TRP A 37 6.50 -2.20 -1.66
N THR A 38 7.57 -2.17 -0.86
CA THR A 38 8.84 -2.79 -1.25
C THR A 38 8.78 -4.31 -1.20
N ALA A 39 8.06 -4.91 -0.23
CA ALA A 39 7.87 -6.36 -0.17
C ALA A 39 7.09 -6.86 -1.38
N LEU A 40 6.01 -6.15 -1.74
CA LEU A 40 5.20 -6.48 -2.91
C LEU A 40 6.03 -6.43 -4.20
N ILE A 41 6.83 -5.37 -4.40
CA ILE A 41 7.73 -5.27 -5.56
C ILE A 41 8.78 -6.39 -5.53
N ASP A 42 9.38 -6.67 -4.37
CA ASP A 42 10.41 -7.70 -4.26
C ASP A 42 9.86 -9.09 -4.57
N GLU A 43 8.68 -9.40 -4.04
CA GLU A 43 7.97 -10.66 -4.28
C GLU A 43 7.61 -10.80 -5.74
N ILE A 44 7.03 -9.77 -6.37
CA ILE A 44 6.66 -9.82 -7.79
C ILE A 44 7.89 -10.07 -8.67
N MET A 45 8.99 -9.36 -8.41
CA MET A 45 10.21 -9.52 -9.20
C MET A 45 10.89 -10.87 -9.01
N GLU A 46 10.68 -11.54 -7.88
CA GLU A 46 11.22 -12.86 -7.60
C GLU A 46 10.34 -13.97 -8.18
N ASP A 47 9.03 -13.89 -7.97
CA ASP A 47 8.09 -14.97 -8.31
C ASP A 47 7.49 -14.88 -9.71
N TYR A 48 7.45 -13.68 -10.30
CA TYR A 48 6.89 -13.41 -11.62
C TYR A 48 7.92 -12.68 -12.49
N PRO A 49 9.02 -13.36 -12.88
CA PRO A 49 10.08 -12.74 -13.66
C PRO A 49 9.52 -12.21 -15.00
N GLY A 50 9.84 -10.95 -15.31
CA GLY A 50 9.31 -10.25 -16.49
C GLY A 50 8.09 -9.37 -16.19
N CYS A 51 7.44 -9.53 -15.04
CA CYS A 51 6.44 -8.59 -14.56
C CYS A 51 7.09 -7.23 -14.29
N ASP A 52 6.54 -6.17 -14.89
CA ASP A 52 7.07 -4.81 -14.78
C ASP A 52 6.05 -3.82 -14.23
N SER A 53 4.81 -4.25 -14.09
CA SER A 53 3.73 -3.41 -13.60
C SER A 53 2.67 -4.20 -12.84
N LEU A 54 1.98 -3.49 -11.95
CA LEU A 54 0.85 -4.01 -11.18
C LEU A 54 -0.25 -2.96 -11.10
N THR A 55 -1.47 -3.41 -10.85
CA THR A 55 -2.60 -2.56 -10.48
C THR A 55 -3.27 -3.11 -9.23
N LEU A 56 -3.59 -2.25 -8.28
CA LEU A 56 -4.40 -2.56 -7.10
C LEU A 56 -5.67 -1.71 -7.12
N SER A 57 -6.81 -2.31 -6.80
CA SER A 57 -8.11 -1.62 -6.77
C SER A 57 -8.96 -2.09 -5.60
N ALA A 58 -9.55 -1.13 -4.88
CA ALA A 58 -10.52 -1.40 -3.82
C ALA A 58 -11.57 -0.27 -3.77
N PRO A 59 -12.77 -0.54 -3.24
CA PRO A 59 -13.71 0.53 -2.91
C PRO A 59 -13.22 1.33 -1.69
N GLY A 60 -13.67 2.57 -1.56
CA GLY A 60 -13.44 3.42 -0.39
C GLY A 60 -14.47 4.53 -0.32
N SER A 61 -15.00 4.80 0.87
CA SER A 61 -16.06 5.79 1.13
C SER A 61 -15.53 7.19 1.43
N ASP A 62 -14.34 7.29 2.03
CA ASP A 62 -13.86 8.56 2.55
C ASP A 62 -12.95 9.31 1.55
N PRO A 63 -12.95 10.65 1.60
CA PRO A 63 -11.93 11.44 0.95
C PRO A 63 -10.54 11.06 1.49
N ILE A 64 -9.57 10.95 0.59
CA ILE A 64 -8.18 10.72 0.97
C ILE A 64 -7.62 12.04 1.50
N THR A 65 -7.16 12.03 2.75
CA THR A 65 -6.54 13.18 3.43
C THR A 65 -5.23 12.74 4.09
N LYS A 66 -4.42 13.71 4.54
CA LYS A 66 -3.18 13.43 5.26
C LYS A 66 -3.37 12.71 6.59
N GLU A 67 -4.58 12.66 7.12
CA GLU A 67 -4.89 11.88 8.33
C GLU A 67 -4.60 10.38 8.11
N LEU A 68 -4.76 9.88 6.88
CA LEU A 68 -4.41 8.50 6.51
C LEU A 68 -2.90 8.20 6.63
N LEU A 69 -2.03 9.22 6.74
CA LEU A 69 -0.61 8.99 7.01
C LEU A 69 -0.34 8.68 8.51
N TYR A 70 -1.33 8.92 9.36
CA TYR A 70 -1.24 8.82 10.81
C TYR A 70 -2.41 7.99 11.36
N PRO A 71 -2.50 6.68 11.05
CA PRO A 71 -3.61 5.83 11.49
C PRO A 71 -3.83 5.89 13.00
N GLN A 72 -2.77 6.08 13.80
CA GLN A 72 -2.88 6.23 15.25
C GLN A 72 -3.80 7.38 15.68
N LYS A 73 -3.89 8.46 14.89
CA LYS A 73 -4.77 9.60 15.21
C LYS A 73 -6.24 9.27 15.01
N ALA A 74 -6.54 8.43 14.02
CA ALA A 74 -7.89 7.90 13.83
C ALA A 74 -8.26 7.03 15.05
N PHE A 75 -7.38 6.11 15.44
CA PHE A 75 -7.58 5.28 16.63
C PHE A 75 -7.68 6.08 17.94
N GLU A 76 -6.89 7.13 18.10
CA GLU A 76 -6.94 8.01 19.28
C GLU A 76 -8.28 8.77 19.33
N ARG A 77 -8.73 9.33 18.21
CA ARG A 77 -10.05 9.99 18.12
C ARG A 77 -11.18 9.01 18.44
N ASP A 78 -11.15 7.83 17.83
CA ASP A 78 -12.16 6.80 18.08
C ASP A 78 -12.11 6.37 19.55
N SER A 79 -10.92 6.21 20.14
CA SER A 79 -10.78 5.87 21.56
C SER A 79 -11.26 6.97 22.50
N GLU A 80 -11.10 8.25 22.15
CA GLU A 80 -11.61 9.39 22.93
C GLU A 80 -13.14 9.48 22.81
N GLU A 81 -13.70 9.24 21.63
CA GLU A 81 -15.15 9.14 21.42
C GLU A 81 -15.74 7.94 22.18
N LEU A 82 -14.98 6.84 22.32
CA LEU A 82 -15.36 5.64 23.04
C LEU A 82 -15.17 5.71 24.56
N ALA A 83 -14.43 6.70 25.07
CA ALA A 83 -14.17 6.83 26.50
C ALA A 83 -15.46 7.04 27.33
N ASP A 84 -16.51 7.57 26.69
CA ASP A 84 -17.81 7.85 27.29
C ASP A 84 -18.92 6.86 26.84
N VAL A 85 -18.60 5.82 26.06
CA VAL A 85 -19.57 4.88 25.47
C VAL A 85 -19.57 3.55 26.24
N ASP A 86 -20.75 3.00 26.54
CA ASP A 86 -20.88 1.65 27.11
C ASP A 86 -20.31 0.62 26.12
N LEU A 87 -19.30 -0.14 26.56
CA LEU A 87 -18.68 -1.22 25.78
C LEU A 87 -19.71 -2.18 25.16
N ALA A 88 -20.81 -2.47 25.86
CA ALA A 88 -21.87 -3.32 25.32
C ALA A 88 -22.64 -2.67 24.17
N GLU A 89 -22.81 -1.35 24.21
CA GLU A 89 -23.43 -0.56 23.16
C GLU A 89 -22.50 -0.39 21.95
N PHE A 90 -21.20 -0.20 22.19
CA PHE A 90 -20.17 -0.20 21.16
C PHE A 90 -20.09 -1.53 20.40
N PHE A 91 -19.98 -2.66 21.11
CA PHE A 91 -19.98 -3.97 20.46
C PHE A 91 -21.26 -4.21 19.66
N LYS A 92 -22.40 -3.72 20.16
CA LYS A 92 -23.68 -3.81 19.43
C LYS A 92 -23.69 -2.94 18.18
N GLN A 93 -23.10 -1.74 18.22
CA GLN A 93 -22.93 -0.87 17.05
C GLN A 93 -21.99 -1.49 16.02
N VAL A 94 -20.79 -1.92 16.41
CA VAL A 94 -19.83 -2.57 15.49
C VAL A 94 -20.44 -3.82 14.86
N THR A 95 -21.14 -4.64 15.65
CA THR A 95 -21.83 -5.82 15.12
C THR A 95 -22.95 -5.43 14.17
N ALA A 96 -23.75 -4.40 14.49
CA ALA A 96 -24.82 -3.93 13.63
C ALA A 96 -24.29 -3.30 12.32
N GLU A 97 -23.17 -2.59 12.37
CA GLU A 97 -22.50 -2.05 11.18
C GLU A 97 -21.94 -3.18 10.30
N LEU A 98 -21.28 -4.17 10.89
CA LEU A 98 -20.81 -5.35 10.17
C LEU A 98 -21.97 -6.16 9.58
N GLU A 99 -23.11 -6.26 10.28
CA GLU A 99 -24.32 -6.90 9.76
C GLU A 99 -24.97 -6.09 8.62
N LEU A 100 -24.87 -4.76 8.66
CA LEU A 100 -25.49 -3.86 7.69
C LEU A 100 -24.65 -3.68 6.42
N TYR A 101 -23.34 -3.53 6.57
CA TYR A 101 -22.41 -3.22 5.47
C TYR A 101 -21.59 -4.44 5.02
N GLY A 102 -21.51 -5.49 5.84
CA GLY A 102 -20.64 -6.64 5.62
C GLY A 102 -19.19 -6.36 6.04
N PRO A 103 -18.30 -7.35 5.91
CA PRO A 103 -16.87 -7.15 6.14
C PRO A 103 -16.27 -6.17 5.11
N PRO A 104 -15.14 -5.53 5.43
CA PRO A 104 -14.39 -4.73 4.46
C PRO A 104 -14.14 -5.51 3.16
N SER A 105 -14.25 -4.81 2.03
CA SER A 105 -14.08 -5.44 0.72
C SER A 105 -12.62 -5.86 0.48
N SER A 106 -12.44 -6.92 -0.30
CA SER A 106 -11.11 -7.36 -0.74
C SER A 106 -10.44 -6.34 -1.67
N VAL A 107 -9.10 -6.29 -1.64
CA VAL A 107 -8.30 -5.57 -2.63
C VAL A 107 -8.02 -6.49 -3.81
N VAL A 108 -8.31 -6.04 -5.02
CA VAL A 108 -8.00 -6.78 -6.25
C VAL A 108 -6.63 -6.36 -6.77
N ILE A 109 -5.75 -7.33 -7.04
CA ILE A 109 -4.46 -7.11 -7.69
C ILE A 109 -4.44 -7.71 -9.11
N SER A 110 -3.86 -6.97 -10.05
CA SER A 110 -3.51 -7.44 -11.39
C SER A 110 -2.03 -7.25 -11.65
N LEU A 111 -1.34 -8.25 -12.19
CA LEU A 111 0.07 -8.19 -12.58
C LEU A 111 0.21 -8.22 -14.09
N PHE A 112 1.17 -7.47 -14.63
CA PHE A 112 1.38 -7.36 -16.07
C PHE A 112 2.85 -7.47 -16.46
N SER A 113 3.09 -8.14 -17.59
CA SER A 113 4.35 -8.08 -18.34
C SER A 113 4.07 -7.33 -19.64
N GLY A 114 4.40 -6.03 -19.65
CA GLY A 114 3.99 -5.15 -20.75
C GLY A 114 2.47 -4.98 -20.78
N LEU A 115 1.80 -5.49 -21.82
CA LEU A 115 0.35 -5.41 -21.97
C LEU A 115 -0.38 -6.70 -21.58
N GLU A 116 0.36 -7.78 -21.31
CA GLU A 116 -0.23 -9.08 -20.99
C GLU A 116 -0.47 -9.20 -19.48
N GLN A 117 -1.72 -9.49 -19.10
CA GLN A 117 -2.08 -9.74 -17.70
C GLN A 117 -1.67 -11.17 -17.33
N ILE A 118 -0.75 -11.29 -16.37
CA ILE A 118 -0.26 -12.58 -15.86
C ILE A 118 -1.19 -13.11 -14.76
N ILE A 119 -1.60 -12.23 -13.85
CA ILE A 119 -2.46 -12.56 -12.70
C ILE A 119 -3.56 -11.53 -12.54
N LEU A 120 -4.71 -12.02 -12.10
CA LEU A 120 -5.79 -11.23 -11.51
C LEU A 120 -6.37 -12.03 -10.35
N GLN A 121 -6.26 -11.51 -9.13
CA GLN A 121 -6.79 -12.16 -7.93
C GLN A 121 -7.12 -11.14 -6.85
N GLU A 122 -7.84 -11.59 -5.82
CA GLU A 122 -7.98 -10.83 -4.58
C GLU A 122 -6.77 -11.09 -3.68
N LEU A 123 -6.30 -10.04 -3.00
CA LEU A 123 -5.35 -10.20 -1.90
C LEU A 123 -6.05 -10.88 -0.72
N PRO A 124 -5.32 -11.70 0.06
CA PRO A 124 -5.91 -12.29 1.26
C PRO A 124 -6.39 -11.18 2.21
N PRO A 125 -7.66 -11.23 2.69
CA PRO A 125 -8.24 -10.16 3.50
C PRO A 125 -7.50 -9.96 4.82
N GLU A 126 -6.86 -11.01 5.37
CA GLU A 126 -6.01 -10.95 6.55
C GLU A 126 -4.68 -10.19 6.31
N SER A 127 -4.31 -9.99 5.05
CA SER A 127 -3.09 -9.25 4.68
C SER A 127 -3.39 -7.78 4.45
N VAL A 128 -4.34 -7.48 3.56
CA VAL A 128 -4.77 -6.12 3.22
C VAL A 128 -6.22 -6.15 2.74
N ASP A 129 -7.09 -5.48 3.48
CA ASP A 129 -8.46 -5.15 3.06
C ASP A 129 -8.55 -3.73 2.48
N ALA A 130 -9.74 -3.33 2.03
CA ALA A 130 -9.97 -2.01 1.45
C ALA A 130 -9.61 -0.84 2.39
N ASP A 131 -9.82 -0.99 3.70
CA ASP A 131 -9.59 0.06 4.68
C ASP A 131 -8.09 0.22 4.93
N ILE A 132 -7.37 -0.88 5.17
CA ILE A 132 -5.90 -0.91 5.29
C ILE A 132 -5.27 -0.35 4.02
N PHE A 133 -5.82 -0.71 2.85
CA PHE A 133 -5.31 -0.24 1.57
C PHE A 133 -5.36 1.28 1.44
N MET A 134 -6.34 1.98 2.01
CA MET A 134 -6.40 3.45 1.95
C MET A 134 -5.21 4.11 2.65
N TYR A 135 -4.78 3.57 3.80
CA TYR A 135 -3.57 4.06 4.48
C TYR A 135 -2.31 3.84 3.63
N LEU A 136 -2.20 2.68 2.97
CA LEU A 136 -1.08 2.36 2.08
C LEU A 136 -1.08 3.25 0.82
N PHE A 137 -2.26 3.53 0.28
CA PHE A 137 -2.48 4.40 -0.88
C PHE A 137 -2.08 5.85 -0.59
N GLY A 138 -2.46 6.39 0.58
CA GLY A 138 -2.09 7.74 1.01
C GLY A 138 -0.57 7.95 1.04
N TRP A 139 0.20 6.95 1.49
CA TRP A 139 1.66 7.03 1.47
C TRP A 139 2.25 7.12 0.06
N LEU A 140 1.66 6.47 -0.95
CA LEU A 140 2.12 6.62 -2.33
C LEU A 140 1.88 8.03 -2.87
N LEU A 141 0.74 8.64 -2.54
CA LEU A 141 0.44 10.02 -2.92
C LEU A 141 1.43 11.00 -2.29
N GLU A 142 1.69 10.86 -0.99
CA GLU A 142 2.65 11.69 -0.25
C GLU A 142 4.07 11.54 -0.78
N TRP A 143 4.52 10.30 -1.01
CA TRP A 143 5.85 10.04 -1.57
C TRP A 143 6.01 10.56 -2.99
N SER A 144 4.92 10.58 -3.77
CA SER A 144 4.86 11.14 -5.13
C SER A 144 4.83 12.67 -5.20
N GLU A 145 4.87 13.37 -4.05
CA GLU A 145 4.82 14.84 -3.98
C GLU A 145 3.53 15.46 -4.53
N ILE A 146 2.46 14.69 -4.62
CA ILE A 146 1.18 15.23 -5.06
C ILE A 146 0.61 16.05 -3.88
N PRO A 147 0.23 17.33 -4.09
CA PRO A 147 -0.39 18.11 -3.03
C PRO A 147 -1.72 17.50 -2.57
N GLU A 148 -1.96 17.46 -1.26
CA GLU A 148 -3.19 16.91 -0.66
C GLU A 148 -4.49 17.41 -1.29
N PRO A 149 -4.66 18.71 -1.65
CA PRO A 149 -5.88 19.18 -2.31
C PRO A 149 -6.19 18.47 -3.65
N MET A 150 -5.20 17.81 -4.25
CA MET A 150 -5.36 17.07 -5.51
C MET A 150 -5.64 15.58 -5.30
N TRP A 151 -5.46 15.02 -4.09
CA TRP A 151 -5.51 13.57 -3.83
C TRP A 151 -6.83 12.89 -4.21
N ASN A 152 -7.91 13.66 -4.29
CA ASN A 152 -9.25 13.16 -4.64
C ASN A 152 -9.64 13.44 -6.10
N ASN A 153 -8.74 13.99 -6.92
CA ASN A 153 -8.98 14.13 -8.36
C ASN A 153 -9.15 12.76 -9.02
N GLU A 154 -9.92 12.75 -10.11
CA GLU A 154 -10.23 11.51 -10.85
C GLU A 154 -8.98 10.81 -11.38
N PHE A 155 -7.98 11.58 -11.82
CA PHE A 155 -6.72 11.06 -12.34
C PHE A 155 -5.54 11.85 -11.80
N LEU A 156 -4.53 11.12 -11.31
CA LEU A 156 -3.28 11.68 -10.87
C LEU A 156 -2.13 10.80 -11.37
N SER A 157 -0.98 11.40 -11.58
CA SER A 157 0.25 10.67 -11.88
C SER A 157 1.39 11.20 -11.05
N GLY A 158 2.34 10.32 -10.77
CA GLY A 158 3.46 10.61 -9.90
C GLY A 158 4.62 9.67 -10.14
N ARG A 159 5.70 9.91 -9.39
CA ARG A 159 6.86 9.03 -9.39
C ARG A 159 7.40 8.93 -7.98
N ILE A 160 7.84 7.74 -7.63
CA ILE A 160 8.53 7.47 -6.38
C ILE A 160 9.92 6.94 -6.69
N VAL A 161 10.89 7.45 -5.95
CA VAL A 161 12.27 6.98 -5.94
C VAL A 161 12.64 6.76 -4.49
N GLY A 162 12.99 5.51 -4.15
CA GLY A 162 13.24 5.09 -2.77
C GLY A 162 14.48 4.21 -2.64
N GLY A 163 15.25 4.41 -1.59
CA GLY A 163 16.42 3.60 -1.25
C GLY A 163 16.19 2.76 0.00
N ASP A 164 16.57 1.49 -0.06
CA ASP A 164 16.76 0.63 1.10
C ASP A 164 18.27 0.46 1.34
N ASP A 165 18.78 1.30 2.24
CA ASP A 165 20.20 1.36 2.58
C ASP A 165 20.69 0.02 3.19
N ALA A 166 19.84 -0.69 3.93
CA ALA A 166 20.19 -1.93 4.62
C ALA A 166 20.39 -3.10 3.65
N ARG A 167 19.57 -3.18 2.59
CA ARG A 167 19.68 -4.20 1.53
C ARG A 167 20.44 -3.72 0.30
N MET A 168 20.87 -2.45 0.28
CA MET A 168 21.47 -1.80 -0.87
C MET A 168 20.60 -1.93 -2.13
N LEU A 169 19.29 -1.67 -1.98
CA LEU A 169 18.33 -1.74 -3.07
C LEU A 169 17.79 -0.35 -3.39
N HIS A 170 17.51 -0.11 -4.66
CA HIS A 170 16.91 1.12 -5.14
C HIS A 170 15.63 0.80 -5.90
N TYR A 171 14.54 1.42 -5.49
CA TYR A 171 13.20 1.28 -6.04
C TYR A 171 12.85 2.53 -6.84
N GLU A 172 12.37 2.33 -8.05
CA GLU A 172 11.79 3.38 -8.88
C GLU A 172 10.40 2.93 -9.33
N ALA A 173 9.37 3.75 -9.13
CA ALA A 173 8.03 3.47 -9.61
C ALA A 173 7.41 4.70 -10.27
N ALA A 174 6.90 4.55 -11.49
CA ALA A 174 5.95 5.49 -12.08
C ALA A 174 4.55 5.06 -11.66
N ILE A 175 3.74 6.01 -11.21
CA ILE A 175 2.45 5.72 -10.57
C ILE A 175 1.35 6.49 -11.28
N ALA A 176 0.23 5.81 -11.51
CA ALA A 176 -1.01 6.42 -11.93
C ALA A 176 -2.10 6.06 -10.92
N PHE A 177 -2.86 7.07 -10.49
CA PHE A 177 -4.00 6.90 -9.61
C PHE A 177 -5.27 7.21 -10.39
N ARG A 178 -6.30 6.41 -10.16
CA ARG A 178 -7.65 6.65 -10.66
C ARG A 178 -8.63 6.60 -9.50
N ASN A 179 -9.45 7.64 -9.40
CA ASN A 179 -10.53 7.76 -8.44
C ASN A 179 -11.87 7.81 -9.18
N GLU A 180 -12.57 6.68 -9.22
CA GLU A 180 -13.84 6.55 -9.96
C GLU A 180 -15.02 6.56 -8.99
N HIS A 181 -15.88 7.58 -9.10
CA HIS A 181 -17.10 7.64 -8.30
C HIS A 181 -18.08 6.54 -8.73
N LEU A 182 -18.51 5.70 -7.79
CA LEU A 182 -19.47 4.63 -8.04
C LEU A 182 -20.89 5.09 -7.71
N SER A 183 -21.13 5.51 -6.46
CA SER A 183 -22.45 5.93 -5.97
C SER A 183 -22.32 6.51 -4.55
N GLU A 184 -23.11 7.53 -4.21
CA GLU A 184 -23.32 7.98 -2.81
C GLU A 184 -22.03 8.16 -1.97
N GLY A 185 -20.99 8.76 -2.55
CA GLY A 185 -19.71 8.97 -1.86
C GLY A 185 -18.81 7.72 -1.82
N LEU A 186 -19.23 6.60 -2.39
CA LEU A 186 -18.39 5.45 -2.64
C LEU A 186 -17.56 5.66 -3.90
N TYR A 187 -16.26 5.43 -3.79
CA TYR A 187 -15.31 5.53 -4.88
C TYR A 187 -14.57 4.21 -5.07
N ARG A 188 -14.25 3.86 -6.31
CA ARG A 188 -13.22 2.87 -6.63
C ARG A 188 -11.88 3.58 -6.73
N ARG A 189 -10.96 3.26 -5.83
CA ARG A 189 -9.59 3.77 -5.82
C ARG A 189 -8.70 2.73 -6.47
N THR A 190 -8.00 3.14 -7.51
CA THR A 190 -7.09 2.27 -8.26
C THR A 190 -5.72 2.92 -8.32
N VAL A 191 -4.68 2.16 -8.04
CA VAL A 191 -3.30 2.56 -8.26
C VAL A 191 -2.61 1.58 -9.20
N SER A 192 -1.98 2.11 -10.23
CA SER A 192 -1.14 1.37 -11.16
C SER A 192 0.30 1.78 -10.95
N LEU A 193 1.19 0.81 -10.78
CA LEU A 193 2.63 1.04 -10.61
C LEU A 193 3.37 0.35 -11.74
N GLN A 194 4.21 1.08 -12.45
CA GLN A 194 5.26 0.52 -13.28
C GLN A 194 6.58 0.68 -12.53
N PHE A 195 7.23 -0.43 -12.18
CA PHE A 195 8.29 -0.43 -11.20
C PHE A 195 9.59 -1.06 -11.70
N LYS A 196 10.69 -0.67 -11.08
CA LYS A 196 12.02 -1.25 -11.26
C LYS A 196 12.73 -1.30 -9.91
N ARG A 197 13.49 -2.36 -9.70
CA ARG A 197 14.42 -2.50 -8.58
C ARG A 197 15.83 -2.71 -9.12
N LYS A 198 16.79 -1.97 -8.56
CA LYS A 198 18.22 -2.10 -8.90
C LYS A 198 19.02 -2.36 -7.63
N GLN A 199 20.11 -3.10 -7.77
CA GLN A 199 21.09 -3.21 -6.71
C GLN A 199 22.00 -1.98 -6.71
N GLY A 200 22.11 -1.32 -5.57
CA GLY A 200 23.01 -0.19 -5.38
C GLY A 200 24.47 -0.65 -5.43
N GLN A 201 25.33 0.14 -6.08
CA GLN A 201 26.77 -0.04 -5.99
C GLN A 201 27.26 0.62 -4.69
N ARG A 202 27.96 -0.16 -3.85
CA ARG A 202 28.71 0.39 -2.72
C ARG A 202 29.73 1.38 -3.28
N LYS A 203 29.57 2.69 -3.04
CA LYS A 203 30.72 3.60 -3.19
C LYS A 203 31.77 3.10 -2.21
N ALA A 204 32.86 2.55 -2.72
CA ALA A 204 34.03 2.26 -1.91
C ALA A 204 34.42 3.58 -1.22
N GLU A 205 34.24 3.63 0.10
CA GLU A 205 34.77 4.70 0.91
C GLU A 205 36.26 4.77 0.62
N THR A 206 36.66 5.84 -0.04
CA THR A 206 38.07 6.17 -0.23
C THR A 206 38.54 6.64 1.13
N THR A 207 39.09 5.72 1.92
CA THR A 207 39.83 6.04 3.13
C THR A 207 41.03 6.88 2.69
N ALA A 208 41.05 8.15 3.10
CA ALA A 208 42.22 9.01 3.05
C ALA A 208 42.99 8.89 4.37
#